data_AF-A0A380AI59-F1
#
_entry.id   AF-A0A380AI59-F1
#
_cell.length_a   1.000
_cell.length_b   1.000
_cell.length_c   1.000
_cell.angle_alpha   90.00
_cell.angle_beta   90.00
_cell.angle_gamma   90.00
#
_symmetry.space_group_name_H-M   'P 1'
#
loop_
_entity.id
_entity.type
_entity.pdbx_description
1 polymer ?
#
loop_
_entity_poly.entity_id
_entity_poly.type
_entity_poly.pdbx_seq_one_letter_code
_entity_poly.pdbx_strand_id
1 'polypeptide(L)'
;MSIDAMNWAKKIKTGKSSAKSVLTWLADMCGPDHCAFPSIGALADATELDKKTVQSSLQHLIAVGLIEDTGDRRGRTNQIPVYRLVGIEESVADVEHTQKREHYQKRDRLKKPVNNPKKGIVSNAPKNGNVTENGIVKDKAPENGAVTDGETIPVLEGNDPENGIRNLSGILKPKEIPTQTLPAELDSGGEGFRVFLADLLRNQFPATDAATLHDQAVELLSQHGLTCRREFPVDDRGDGRGGEVDILVTDESGRRCGIELDWKSPRRKSITKLNSIGGGLVVLRDVNHRGDYLDSGVLVIGGCKPEVLVDRAGEVLDFLNSKINGRTPKRADTLREITERLDEGNSVDELKLVAEHRVSLLLNNPTLAHMLAPNLLFAAQTFGAYLVAANAWQKKRANQVARVAAVEQQRQSPPVGDVPGIDFEGSFERLFVEGLPPESLAEKLAWENVQKNGFKSPGDEVASRKEWVVILSKKNAVAGRSEA
;
A
#
# COMPACT_ATOMS: atom_id res chain seq x y z
N MET A 1 12.17 7.11 21.61
CA MET A 1 11.21 8.18 21.89
C MET A 1 11.20 8.44 23.38
N SER A 2 11.66 9.62 23.81
CA SER A 2 11.66 10.05 25.21
C SER A 2 10.43 10.93 25.49
N ILE A 3 9.55 10.47 26.38
CA ILE A 3 8.32 11.21 26.74
C ILE A 3 8.67 12.53 27.44
N ASP A 4 9.73 12.52 28.25
CA ASP A 4 10.20 13.70 29.00
C ASP A 4 10.77 14.76 28.06
N ALA A 5 11.57 14.36 27.06
CA ALA A 5 12.08 15.27 26.04
C ALA A 5 10.94 15.93 25.24
N MET A 6 9.91 15.16 24.87
CA MET A 6 8.75 15.67 24.15
C MET A 6 7.92 16.65 24.99
N ASN A 7 7.71 16.35 26.26
CA ASN A 7 6.99 17.22 27.19
C ASN A 7 7.77 18.52 27.48
N TRP A 8 9.09 18.44 27.60
CA TRP A 8 9.98 19.58 27.68
C TRP A 8 9.88 20.46 26.42
N ALA A 9 10.05 19.86 25.23
CA ALA A 9 10.03 20.59 23.97
C ALA A 9 8.71 21.32 23.75
N LYS A 10 7.56 20.75 24.15
CA LYS A 10 6.24 21.39 24.08
C LYS A 10 6.15 22.67 24.92
N LYS A 11 6.75 22.71 26.11
CA LYS A 11 6.71 23.85 27.03
C LYS A 11 7.60 25.02 26.60
N ILE A 12 8.76 24.74 26.00
CA ILE A 12 9.75 25.76 25.62
C ILE A 12 9.27 26.67 24.48
N LYS A 13 9.58 27.98 24.56
CA LYS A 13 9.30 28.95 23.48
C LYS A 13 10.57 29.21 22.68
N THR A 14 10.59 28.81 21.41
CA THR A 14 11.74 28.95 20.50
C THR A 14 11.76 30.29 19.75
N GLY A 15 10.69 31.08 19.83
CA GLY A 15 10.52 32.37 19.13
C GLY A 15 10.19 32.27 17.63
N LYS A 16 10.39 31.11 16.99
CA LYS A 16 10.07 30.86 15.57
C LYS A 16 9.28 29.56 15.43
N SER A 17 8.19 29.57 14.66
CA SER A 17 7.36 28.38 14.39
C SER A 17 8.14 27.25 13.72
N SER A 18 8.98 27.59 12.75
CA SER A 18 9.89 26.64 12.07
C SER A 18 10.87 25.99 13.04
N ALA A 19 11.52 26.78 13.90
CA ALA A 19 12.40 26.27 14.95
C ALA A 19 11.66 25.42 15.99
N LYS A 20 10.41 25.76 16.32
CA LYS A 20 9.56 24.98 17.22
C LYS A 20 9.24 23.60 16.64
N SER A 21 8.94 23.54 15.35
CA SER A 21 8.67 22.30 14.63
C SER A 21 9.90 21.38 14.62
N VAL A 22 11.07 21.92 14.25
CA VAL A 22 12.35 21.18 14.26
C VAL A 22 12.70 20.67 15.66
N LEU A 23 12.57 21.50 16.70
CA LEU A 23 12.86 21.09 18.08
C LEU A 23 11.95 19.96 18.57
N THR A 24 10.65 20.04 18.25
CA THR A 24 9.67 19.02 18.65
C THR A 24 9.98 17.68 18.00
N TRP A 25 10.39 17.70 16.74
CA TRP A 25 10.83 16.50 16.04
C TRP A 25 12.11 15.90 16.64
N LEU A 26 13.11 16.74 16.93
CA LEU A 26 14.35 16.29 17.59
C LEU A 26 14.07 15.60 18.93
N ALA A 27 13.14 16.16 19.71
CA ALA A 27 12.72 15.59 20.98
C ALA A 27 11.99 14.24 20.85
N ASP A 28 11.19 14.04 19.80
CA ASP A 28 10.54 12.75 19.53
C ASP A 28 11.57 11.65 19.24
N MET A 29 12.57 12.04 18.45
CA MET A 29 13.55 11.12 17.86
C MET A 29 14.79 10.90 18.71
N CYS A 30 14.95 11.63 19.82
CA CYS A 30 16.13 11.50 20.66
C CYS A 30 16.19 10.15 21.40
N GLY A 31 17.43 9.69 21.59
CA GLY A 31 17.76 8.52 22.40
C GLY A 31 17.75 8.83 23.91
N PRO A 32 18.06 7.83 24.76
CA PRO A 32 18.20 8.02 26.21
C PRO A 32 19.29 9.03 26.61
N ASP A 33 20.22 9.32 25.71
CA ASP A 33 21.29 10.31 25.87
C ASP A 33 20.88 11.73 25.43
N HIS A 34 19.59 11.95 25.14
CA HIS A 34 19.03 13.18 24.59
C HIS A 34 19.67 13.61 23.26
N CYS A 35 20.28 12.67 22.54
CA CYS A 35 20.92 12.95 21.25
C CYS A 35 20.03 12.51 20.08
N ALA A 36 20.07 13.29 19.01
CA ALA A 36 19.42 13.02 17.74
C ALA A 36 20.35 13.39 16.58
N PHE A 37 20.39 12.55 15.54
CA PHE A 37 21.26 12.74 14.37
C PHE A 37 20.47 12.77 13.06
N PRO A 38 19.57 13.75 12.87
CA PRO A 38 18.82 13.84 11.62
C PRO A 38 19.66 14.30 10.44
N SER A 39 19.36 13.77 9.27
CA SER A 39 19.72 14.45 8.03
C SER A 39 18.82 15.67 7.81
N ILE A 40 19.34 16.70 7.13
CA ILE A 40 18.54 17.88 6.75
C ILE A 40 17.32 17.49 5.90
N GLY A 41 17.44 16.46 5.06
CA GLY A 41 16.32 15.92 4.29
C GLY A 41 15.21 15.34 5.17
N ALA A 42 15.58 14.51 6.16
CA ALA A 42 14.59 13.92 7.07
C ALA A 42 13.84 14.99 7.88
N LEU A 43 14.53 16.05 8.32
CA LEU A 43 13.89 17.19 8.97
C LEU A 43 13.00 17.99 8.03
N ALA A 44 13.44 18.25 6.79
CA ALA A 44 12.65 18.97 5.79
C ALA A 44 11.34 18.22 5.49
N ASP A 45 11.43 16.91 5.25
CA ASP A 45 10.26 16.07 4.96
C ASP A 45 9.31 16.00 6.17
N ALA A 46 9.85 15.82 7.39
CA ALA A 46 9.01 15.64 8.57
C ALA A 46 8.40 16.95 9.11
N THR A 47 9.02 18.09 8.82
CA THR A 47 8.51 19.40 9.25
C THR A 47 7.83 20.19 8.14
N GLU A 48 7.83 19.64 6.91
CA GLU A 48 7.36 20.30 5.68
C GLU A 48 8.03 21.66 5.42
N LEU A 49 9.26 21.83 5.89
CA LEU A 49 10.04 23.06 5.71
C LEU A 49 11.04 22.89 4.57
N ASP A 50 11.37 24.00 3.90
CA ASP A 50 12.48 23.98 2.95
C ASP A 50 13.82 23.74 3.68
N LYS A 51 14.78 23.12 2.98
CA LYS A 51 16.07 22.72 3.55
C LYS A 51 16.87 23.89 4.12
N LYS A 52 16.78 25.09 3.55
CA LYS A 52 17.48 26.29 4.06
C LYS A 52 16.82 26.78 5.34
N THR A 53 15.50 26.71 5.44
CA THR A 53 14.75 27.01 6.67
C THR A 53 15.04 26.01 7.78
N VAL A 54 15.19 24.72 7.46
CA VAL A 54 15.65 23.72 8.43
C VAL A 54 17.04 24.05 8.95
N GLN A 55 17.99 24.36 8.05
CA GLN A 55 19.36 24.76 8.43
C GLN A 55 19.38 26.02 9.31
N SER A 56 18.64 27.05 8.92
CA SER A 56 18.47 28.29 9.70
C SER A 56 17.81 28.03 11.05
N SER A 57 16.85 27.11 11.11
CA SER A 57 16.17 26.71 12.36
C SER A 57 17.11 25.97 13.31
N LEU A 58 17.94 25.06 12.81
CA LEU A 58 18.98 24.38 13.62
C LEU A 58 20.01 25.37 14.15
N GLN A 59 20.51 26.27 13.30
CA GLN A 59 21.44 27.33 13.71
C GLN A 59 20.82 28.24 14.78
N HIS A 60 19.55 28.60 14.61
CA HIS A 60 18.81 29.39 15.60
C HIS A 60 18.67 28.64 16.93
N LEU A 61 18.30 27.36 16.91
CA LEU A 61 18.17 26.52 18.12
C LEU A 61 19.49 26.37 18.88
N ILE A 62 20.61 26.27 18.16
CA ILE A 62 21.96 26.29 18.75
C ILE A 62 22.26 27.65 19.37
N ALA A 63 21.99 28.73 18.65
CA ALA A 63 22.25 30.09 19.12
C ALA A 63 21.45 30.45 20.38
N VAL A 64 20.23 29.93 20.53
CA VAL A 64 19.41 30.11 21.75
C VAL A 64 19.70 29.06 22.83
N GLY A 65 20.63 28.13 22.61
CA GLY A 65 21.10 27.16 23.60
C GLY A 65 20.13 26.02 23.91
N LEU A 66 19.18 25.73 23.02
CA LEU A 66 18.21 24.63 23.21
C LEU A 66 18.72 23.28 22.69
N ILE A 67 19.67 23.33 21.75
CA ILE A 67 20.40 22.16 21.27
C ILE A 67 21.89 22.52 21.11
N GLU A 68 22.76 21.53 21.17
CA GLU A 68 24.20 21.68 20.90
C GLU A 68 24.67 20.69 19.84
N ASP A 69 25.61 21.09 18.97
CA ASP A 69 26.33 20.16 18.10
C ASP A 69 27.42 19.49 18.93
N THR A 70 27.31 18.17 19.10
CA THR A 70 28.24 17.39 19.92
C THR A 70 29.62 17.21 19.28
N GLY A 71 29.78 17.58 18.00
CA GLY A 71 30.98 17.31 17.20
C GLY A 71 31.00 15.91 16.60
N ASP A 72 30.19 14.99 17.10
CA ASP A 72 30.08 13.63 16.56
C ASP A 72 29.32 13.62 15.23
N ARG A 73 29.71 12.69 14.35
CA ARG A 73 29.06 12.45 13.07
C ARG A 73 28.65 10.99 12.93
N ARG A 74 27.47 10.75 12.37
CA ARG A 74 26.87 9.41 12.21
C ARG A 74 26.43 9.16 10.76
N GLY A 75 26.07 7.91 10.47
CA GLY A 75 25.63 7.45 9.15
C GLY A 75 26.75 6.86 8.29
N ARG A 76 26.39 6.23 7.16
CA ARG A 76 27.33 5.48 6.29
C ARG A 76 28.49 6.34 5.75
N THR A 77 28.26 7.64 5.56
CA THR A 77 29.27 8.60 5.09
C THR A 77 29.94 9.41 6.20
N ASN A 78 29.56 9.21 7.47
CA ASN A 78 30.04 9.98 8.64
C ASN A 78 29.92 11.52 8.48
N GLN A 79 28.85 11.98 7.82
CA GLN A 79 28.62 13.41 7.57
C GLN A 79 27.46 13.99 8.38
N ILE A 80 26.63 13.16 9.02
CA ILE A 80 25.40 13.63 9.68
C ILE A 80 25.75 14.10 11.10
N PRO A 81 25.54 15.38 11.46
CA PRO A 81 25.78 15.90 12.80
C PRO A 81 24.86 15.27 13.84
N VAL A 82 25.42 15.01 15.01
CA VAL A 82 24.67 14.58 16.20
C VAL A 82 24.42 15.80 17.07
N TYR A 83 23.15 16.12 17.29
CA TYR A 83 22.71 17.19 18.16
C TYR A 83 22.23 16.64 19.50
N ARG A 84 22.58 17.29 20.61
CA ARG A 84 22.04 16.99 21.94
C ARG A 84 21.03 18.06 22.36
N LEU A 85 19.90 17.65 22.91
CA LEU A 85 18.91 18.54 23.50
C LEU A 85 19.38 18.97 24.90
N VAL A 86 19.34 20.27 25.19
CA VAL A 86 19.90 20.84 26.42
C VAL A 86 18.78 21.33 27.34
N GLY A 87 18.84 21.00 28.63
CA GLY A 87 17.89 21.49 29.64
C GLY A 87 16.66 20.61 29.87
N ILE A 88 16.71 19.32 29.52
CA ILE A 88 15.67 18.34 29.85
C ILE A 88 15.87 17.91 31.31
N GLU A 89 14.92 18.23 32.19
CA GLU A 89 14.86 17.69 33.55
C GLU A 89 14.31 16.26 33.49
N GLU A 90 15.13 15.27 33.81
CA GLU A 90 14.69 13.88 33.89
C GLU A 90 13.80 13.66 35.11
N SER A 91 12.65 13.02 34.92
CA SER A 91 11.87 12.51 36.04
C SER A 91 12.62 11.32 36.65
N VAL A 92 12.99 11.41 37.93
CA VAL A 92 13.66 10.32 38.65
C VAL A 92 12.75 9.08 38.62
N ALA A 93 13.29 7.94 38.19
CA ALA A 93 12.55 6.72 37.94
C ALA A 93 11.74 6.21 39.15
N ASP A 94 10.42 6.07 38.98
CA ASP A 94 9.63 5.14 39.79
C ASP A 94 9.79 3.73 39.22
N VAL A 95 10.49 2.90 39.98
CA VAL A 95 10.93 1.52 39.68
C VAL A 95 9.77 0.50 39.77
N GLU A 96 8.53 0.88 39.50
CA GLU A 96 7.34 0.02 39.74
C GLU A 96 6.43 -0.24 38.51
N HIS A 97 6.97 -0.55 37.33
CA HIS A 97 6.12 -1.08 36.24
C HIS A 97 6.59 -2.38 35.56
N THR A 98 7.52 -3.12 36.17
CA THR A 98 7.96 -4.43 35.67
C THR A 98 7.32 -5.65 36.34
N GLN A 99 6.35 -5.51 37.25
CA GLN A 99 5.78 -6.66 38.01
C GLN A 99 4.37 -7.14 37.63
N LYS A 100 3.86 -6.88 36.42
CA LYS A 100 2.56 -7.46 35.98
C LYS A 100 2.59 -8.26 34.68
N ARG A 101 3.66 -9.04 34.46
CA ARG A 101 3.67 -10.09 33.42
C ARG A 101 3.70 -11.54 33.93
N GLU A 102 3.82 -11.78 35.23
CA GLU A 102 3.92 -13.15 35.78
C GLU A 102 2.67 -13.67 36.52
N HIS A 103 1.56 -12.93 36.55
CA HIS A 103 0.37 -13.34 37.31
C HIS A 103 -0.68 -14.16 36.53
N TYR A 104 -0.53 -14.43 35.21
CA TYR A 104 -1.52 -15.20 34.44
C TYR A 104 -1.19 -16.69 34.24
N GLN A 105 -0.25 -17.24 35.01
CA GLN A 105 -0.01 -18.68 35.09
C GLN A 105 -0.28 -19.21 36.50
N LYS A 106 -1.53 -19.15 36.96
CA LYS A 106 -2.11 -20.09 37.95
C LYS A 106 -3.47 -19.60 38.43
N ARG A 107 -4.51 -20.36 38.06
CA ARG A 107 -5.58 -20.90 38.92
C ARG A 107 -6.95 -20.81 38.27
N ASP A 108 -7.27 -21.95 37.68
CA ASP A 108 -8.57 -22.57 37.84
C ASP A 108 -8.95 -22.68 39.34
N ARG A 109 -10.27 -22.72 39.60
CA ARG A 109 -10.99 -23.01 40.86
C ARG A 109 -11.48 -21.84 41.75
N LEU A 110 -12.80 -21.63 41.60
CA LEU A 110 -13.84 -21.63 42.64
C LEU A 110 -14.11 -20.39 43.53
N LYS A 111 -15.41 -20.04 43.50
CA LYS A 111 -16.32 -19.61 44.57
C LYS A 111 -16.28 -18.14 45.07
N LYS A 112 -17.33 -17.41 44.68
CA LYS A 112 -18.07 -16.41 45.49
C LYS A 112 -18.38 -17.00 46.89
N PRO A 113 -18.64 -16.22 47.98
CA PRO A 113 -19.55 -15.06 47.92
C PRO A 113 -19.41 -13.92 48.97
N VAL A 114 -20.24 -12.88 48.79
CA VAL A 114 -20.80 -11.84 49.70
C VAL A 114 -19.91 -11.09 50.73
N ASN A 115 -19.85 -9.76 50.65
CA ASN A 115 -20.50 -8.82 51.60
C ASN A 115 -20.08 -7.35 51.36
N ASN A 116 -21.09 -6.52 51.09
CA ASN A 116 -21.10 -5.09 51.37
C ASN A 116 -21.18 -4.89 52.91
N PRO A 117 -20.78 -3.75 53.54
CA PRO A 117 -21.44 -2.46 53.26
C PRO A 117 -20.66 -1.13 53.55
N LYS A 118 -21.18 -0.02 52.98
CA LYS A 118 -21.27 1.37 53.53
C LYS A 118 -19.97 2.19 53.75
N LYS A 119 -19.91 3.53 53.72
CA LYS A 119 -20.73 4.69 53.28
C LYS A 119 -19.96 5.97 53.71
N GLY A 120 -20.00 7.06 52.91
CA GLY A 120 -19.68 8.45 53.30
C GLY A 120 -18.45 9.05 52.57
N ILE A 121 -18.57 9.75 51.43
CA ILE A 121 -19.05 11.13 51.14
C ILE A 121 -18.19 12.24 51.77
N VAL A 122 -17.37 12.94 50.95
CA VAL A 122 -17.48 14.37 50.57
C VAL A 122 -16.43 14.66 49.45
N SER A 123 -16.84 14.82 48.19
CA SER A 123 -17.16 16.08 47.49
C SER A 123 -15.96 16.99 47.19
N ASN A 124 -15.58 17.08 45.91
CA ASN A 124 -15.35 18.35 45.21
C ASN A 124 -15.37 18.11 43.70
N ALA A 125 -16.42 18.61 43.06
CA ALA A 125 -16.54 18.71 41.61
C ALA A 125 -15.91 20.03 41.13
N PRO A 126 -15.35 20.05 39.92
CA PRO A 126 -15.54 21.15 38.99
C PRO A 126 -16.48 20.73 37.85
N LYS A 127 -17.23 21.73 37.39
CA LYS A 127 -18.40 21.66 36.50
C LYS A 127 -18.04 21.61 35.01
N ASN A 128 -19.00 21.12 34.21
CA ASN A 128 -19.14 21.13 32.73
C ASN A 128 -18.17 20.22 31.95
N GLY A 129 -18.56 19.20 31.18
CA GLY A 129 -19.80 18.89 30.41
C GLY A 129 -19.40 18.85 28.92
N ASN A 130 -19.48 17.78 28.11
CA ASN A 130 -20.35 16.60 28.05
C ASN A 130 -19.58 15.34 27.65
N VAL A 131 -19.83 14.22 28.32
CA VAL A 131 -19.69 12.87 27.74
C VAL A 131 -21.02 12.18 28.00
N THR A 132 -21.71 11.72 26.95
CA THR A 132 -22.75 10.71 27.09
C THR A 132 -22.20 9.38 26.63
N GLU A 133 -22.28 8.41 27.53
CA GLU A 133 -22.21 6.98 27.28
C GLU A 133 -23.35 6.53 26.35
N ASN A 134 -23.10 5.43 25.64
CA ASN A 134 -23.96 4.76 24.67
C ASN A 134 -24.01 5.39 23.28
N GLY A 135 -23.35 4.72 22.34
CA GLY A 135 -23.37 5.04 20.92
C GLY A 135 -24.78 5.01 20.34
N ILE A 136 -25.20 6.16 19.84
CA ILE A 136 -25.93 6.45 18.59
C ILE A 136 -25.86 7.99 18.47
N VAL A 137 -25.23 8.50 17.42
CA VAL A 137 -25.20 9.95 17.12
C VAL A 137 -26.53 10.30 16.47
N LYS A 138 -27.28 11.25 17.04
CA LYS A 138 -28.44 11.84 16.37
C LYS A 138 -27.96 12.84 15.32
N ASP A 139 -28.54 12.78 14.12
CA ASP A 139 -28.35 13.78 13.08
C ASP A 139 -28.67 15.18 13.60
N LYS A 140 -27.66 16.02 13.74
CA LYS A 140 -27.81 17.46 13.85
C LYS A 140 -26.96 18.12 12.78
N ALA A 141 -27.62 18.92 11.95
CA ALA A 141 -26.99 19.78 10.98
C ALA A 141 -26.06 20.80 11.68
N PRO A 142 -24.91 21.14 11.08
CA PRO A 142 -24.05 22.19 11.62
C PRO A 142 -24.71 23.56 11.44
N GLU A 143 -25.12 24.18 12.55
CA GLU A 143 -25.38 25.62 12.62
C GLU A 143 -24.03 26.33 12.76
N ASN A 144 -23.48 26.81 11.63
CA ASN A 144 -22.83 28.11 11.47
C ASN A 144 -22.10 28.18 10.12
N GLY A 145 -22.57 29.09 9.26
CA GLY A 145 -21.87 29.51 8.03
C GLY A 145 -22.67 29.35 6.73
N ALA A 146 -23.92 29.83 6.68
CA ALA A 146 -24.59 30.06 5.40
C ALA A 146 -24.05 31.38 4.80
N VAL A 147 -23.42 31.31 3.62
CA VAL A 147 -23.10 32.50 2.82
C VAL A 147 -24.37 32.86 2.06
N THR A 148 -24.91 34.05 2.28
CA THR A 148 -26.03 34.57 1.50
C THR A 148 -25.52 35.11 0.17
N ASP A 149 -26.21 34.78 -0.92
CA ASP A 149 -25.86 35.21 -2.27
C ASP A 149 -25.73 36.74 -2.36
N GLY A 150 -24.54 37.22 -2.73
CA GLY A 150 -24.29 38.63 -3.08
C GLY A 150 -23.14 39.35 -2.39
N GLU A 151 -22.45 38.75 -1.41
CA GLU A 151 -21.33 39.42 -0.73
C GLU A 151 -19.96 38.95 -1.24
N THR A 152 -19.14 39.90 -1.70
CA THR A 152 -17.78 39.65 -2.20
C THR A 152 -16.77 39.76 -1.06
N ILE A 153 -15.78 38.87 -1.04
CA ILE A 153 -14.68 38.85 -0.07
C ILE A 153 -13.90 40.20 -0.14
N PRO A 154 -13.55 40.84 0.99
CA PRO A 154 -12.75 42.06 0.96
C PRO A 154 -11.38 41.80 0.33
N VAL A 155 -11.03 42.62 -0.66
CA VAL A 155 -9.71 42.66 -1.29
C VAL A 155 -8.69 43.08 -0.23
N LEU A 156 -7.75 42.21 0.10
CA LEU A 156 -6.56 42.57 0.87
C LEU A 156 -5.61 43.32 -0.07
N GLU A 157 -5.47 44.63 0.12
CA GLU A 157 -4.49 45.42 -0.61
C GLU A 157 -3.07 44.99 -0.23
N GLY A 158 -2.26 44.66 -1.24
CA GLY A 158 -0.81 44.53 -1.13
C GLY A 158 -0.24 43.11 -1.11
N ASN A 159 -0.39 42.36 -2.21
CA ASN A 159 0.72 41.55 -2.73
C ASN A 159 0.44 41.09 -4.17
N ASP A 160 1.03 41.79 -5.15
CA ASP A 160 1.11 41.34 -6.53
C ASP A 160 2.30 40.38 -6.70
N PRO A 161 2.10 39.17 -7.24
CA PRO A 161 3.13 38.51 -8.04
C PRO A 161 2.88 38.79 -9.53
N GLU A 162 3.82 39.49 -10.16
CA GLU A 162 3.96 39.60 -11.62
C GLU A 162 4.07 38.21 -12.26
N ASN A 163 2.96 37.71 -12.81
CA ASN A 163 2.82 37.13 -14.16
C ASN A 163 1.48 36.37 -14.25
N GLY A 164 0.50 37.03 -14.89
CA GLY A 164 -0.74 36.41 -15.37
C GLY A 164 -0.45 35.29 -16.38
N ILE A 165 -1.33 34.33 -16.61
CA ILE A 165 -2.66 34.51 -17.22
C ILE A 165 -3.63 33.48 -16.64
N ARG A 166 -4.79 33.95 -16.18
CA ARG A 166 -5.98 33.14 -15.89
C ARG A 166 -6.69 32.81 -17.20
N ASN A 167 -7.00 31.54 -17.44
CA ASN A 167 -7.95 31.14 -18.47
C ASN A 167 -9.34 31.66 -18.10
N LEU A 168 -9.87 32.58 -18.91
CA LEU A 168 -11.27 32.98 -18.89
C LEU A 168 -12.04 32.18 -19.94
N SER A 169 -13.11 31.53 -19.49
CA SER A 169 -14.13 30.89 -20.31
C SER A 169 -14.88 31.95 -21.13
N GLY A 170 -14.67 31.94 -22.45
CA GLY A 170 -15.37 32.80 -23.39
C GLY A 170 -15.61 32.05 -24.70
N ILE A 171 -16.88 31.93 -25.07
CA ILE A 171 -17.39 31.34 -26.30
C ILE A 171 -16.71 31.99 -27.51
N LEU A 172 -15.90 31.21 -28.24
CA LEU A 172 -15.44 31.56 -29.59
C LEU A 172 -16.25 30.74 -30.60
N LYS A 173 -16.95 31.47 -31.49
CA LYS A 173 -17.69 30.90 -32.62
C LYS A 173 -16.72 30.16 -33.55
N PRO A 174 -17.11 29.02 -34.16
CA PRO A 174 -16.24 28.30 -35.08
C PRO A 174 -15.93 29.15 -36.31
N LYS A 175 -14.65 29.31 -36.63
CA LYS A 175 -14.20 29.90 -37.89
C LYS A 175 -13.94 28.76 -38.87
N GLU A 176 -14.58 28.85 -40.03
CA GLU A 176 -14.60 27.83 -41.08
C GLU A 176 -13.19 27.38 -41.49
N ILE A 177 -13.02 26.06 -41.63
CA ILE A 177 -11.82 25.39 -42.10
C ILE A 177 -11.85 25.42 -43.63
N PRO A 178 -10.85 25.97 -44.33
CA PRO A 178 -10.73 25.79 -45.77
C PRO A 178 -10.34 24.35 -46.07
N THR A 179 -11.24 23.61 -46.70
CA THR A 179 -10.96 22.34 -47.36
C THR A 179 -9.90 22.55 -48.42
N GLN A 180 -8.67 22.08 -48.18
CA GLN A 180 -7.70 21.87 -49.25
C GLN A 180 -7.56 20.38 -49.52
N THR A 181 -7.91 20.04 -50.75
CA THR A 181 -7.77 18.75 -51.41
C THR A 181 -6.31 18.30 -51.35
N LEU A 182 -6.10 17.07 -50.88
CA LEU A 182 -4.81 16.38 -50.90
C LEU A 182 -4.30 16.26 -52.35
N PRO A 183 -3.01 16.51 -52.62
CA PRO A 183 -2.39 16.08 -53.87
C PRO A 183 -2.38 14.55 -53.92
N ALA A 184 -2.80 14.02 -55.07
CA ALA A 184 -2.64 12.61 -55.39
C ALA A 184 -1.16 12.27 -55.61
N GLU A 185 -0.81 11.04 -55.23
CA GLU A 185 0.47 10.35 -55.40
C GLU A 185 1.55 10.56 -54.31
N LEU A 186 1.40 9.77 -53.23
CA LEU A 186 2.50 9.07 -52.58
C LEU A 186 1.93 7.84 -51.86
N ASP A 187 1.35 6.92 -52.65
CA ASP A 187 1.00 5.60 -52.17
C ASP A 187 1.97 4.55 -52.73
N SER A 188 2.78 3.99 -51.85
CA SER A 188 3.26 2.61 -51.99
C SER A 188 3.58 2.05 -50.59
N GLY A 189 2.52 1.73 -49.84
CA GLY A 189 2.59 0.82 -48.68
C GLY A 189 2.79 1.46 -47.30
N GLY A 190 2.54 2.77 -47.18
CA GLY A 190 3.01 3.62 -46.05
C GLY A 190 2.35 3.38 -44.70
N GLU A 191 1.08 2.96 -44.61
CA GLU A 191 0.41 2.73 -43.33
C GLU A 191 0.88 1.45 -42.64
N GLY A 192 0.94 0.34 -43.38
CA GLY A 192 1.42 -0.93 -42.83
C GLY A 192 2.88 -0.88 -42.38
N PHE A 193 3.74 -0.16 -43.12
CA PHE A 193 5.13 0.05 -42.70
C PHE A 193 5.24 0.94 -41.45
N ARG A 194 4.43 2.00 -41.34
CA ARG A 194 4.35 2.82 -40.13
C ARG A 194 3.89 2.03 -38.91
N VAL A 195 2.87 1.20 -39.06
CA VAL A 195 2.35 0.34 -37.98
C VAL A 195 3.42 -0.66 -37.54
N PHE A 196 4.12 -1.29 -38.47
CA PHE A 196 5.25 -2.17 -38.16
C PHE A 196 6.35 -1.45 -37.36
N LEU A 197 6.75 -0.26 -37.79
CA LEU A 197 7.75 0.54 -37.06
C LEU A 197 7.24 0.98 -35.68
N ALA A 198 5.95 1.32 -35.57
CA ALA A 198 5.33 1.67 -34.31
C ALA A 198 5.35 0.48 -33.34
N ASP A 199 4.99 -0.72 -33.79
CA ASP A 199 5.05 -1.94 -32.99
C ASP A 199 6.46 -2.26 -32.52
N LEU A 200 7.45 -2.00 -33.38
CA LEU A 200 8.86 -2.20 -33.06
C LEU A 200 9.37 -1.26 -31.97
N LEU A 201 8.89 0.00 -31.95
CA LEU A 201 9.44 1.05 -31.09
C LEU A 201 8.60 1.28 -29.83
N ARG A 202 7.34 0.85 -29.82
CA ARG A 202 6.41 1.07 -28.71
C ARG A 202 6.91 0.41 -27.44
N ASN A 203 7.00 1.20 -26.36
CA ASN A 203 7.34 0.74 -25.01
C ASN A 203 8.64 -0.10 -24.94
N GLN A 204 9.61 0.11 -25.84
CA GLN A 204 10.84 -0.67 -25.84
C GLN A 204 11.92 -0.08 -24.95
N PHE A 205 11.94 1.24 -24.79
CA PHE A 205 13.09 1.94 -24.26
C PHE A 205 12.90 2.31 -22.78
N PRO A 206 13.97 2.31 -21.97
CA PRO A 206 13.96 2.95 -20.66
C PRO A 206 13.93 4.48 -20.81
N ALA A 207 13.50 5.19 -19.75
CA ALA A 207 13.58 6.64 -19.70
C ALA A 207 15.05 7.10 -19.76
N THR A 208 15.44 7.77 -20.85
CA THR A 208 16.82 8.19 -21.13
C THR A 208 16.86 9.56 -21.81
N ASP A 209 18.05 10.12 -21.97
CA ASP A 209 18.25 11.36 -22.72
C ASP A 209 18.05 11.15 -24.24
N ALA A 210 17.99 12.26 -24.99
CA ALA A 210 17.68 12.24 -26.42
C ALA A 210 18.73 11.48 -27.25
N ALA A 211 20.01 11.60 -26.92
CA ALA A 211 21.08 10.98 -27.70
C ALA A 211 21.08 9.46 -27.50
N THR A 212 20.98 9.03 -26.24
CA THR A 212 20.90 7.60 -25.89
C THR A 212 19.69 6.93 -26.53
N LEU A 213 18.51 7.56 -26.49
CA LEU A 213 17.32 7.00 -27.15
C LEU A 213 17.49 6.90 -28.67
N HIS A 214 18.12 7.90 -29.29
CA HIS A 214 18.37 7.90 -30.73
C HIS A 214 19.24 6.71 -31.13
N ASP A 215 20.34 6.49 -30.39
CA ASP A 215 21.23 5.35 -30.63
C ASP A 215 20.51 4.01 -30.44
N GLN A 216 19.72 3.86 -29.38
CA GLN A 216 18.93 2.65 -29.12
C GLN A 216 17.88 2.39 -30.21
N ALA A 217 17.18 3.43 -30.67
CA ALA A 217 16.19 3.31 -31.72
C ALA A 217 16.82 2.89 -33.05
N VAL A 218 17.95 3.51 -33.43
CA VAL A 218 18.70 3.15 -34.64
C VAL A 218 19.23 1.72 -34.57
N GLU A 219 19.78 1.31 -33.42
CA GLU A 219 20.27 -0.05 -33.21
C GLU A 219 19.14 -1.07 -33.37
N LEU A 220 18.00 -0.86 -32.69
CA LEU A 220 16.85 -1.75 -32.75
C LEU A 220 16.29 -1.89 -34.17
N LEU A 221 16.14 -0.77 -34.88
CA LEU A 221 15.66 -0.75 -36.26
C LEU A 221 16.64 -1.49 -37.20
N SER A 222 17.94 -1.26 -37.02
CA SER A 222 18.99 -1.90 -37.84
C SER A 222 19.06 -3.42 -37.61
N GLN A 223 18.85 -3.89 -36.37
CA GLN A 223 18.75 -5.32 -36.04
C GLN A 223 17.59 -6.02 -36.78
N HIS A 224 16.56 -5.27 -37.17
CA HIS A 224 15.42 -5.76 -37.95
C HIS A 224 15.59 -5.56 -39.47
N GLY A 225 16.84 -5.34 -39.93
CA GLY A 225 17.17 -5.25 -41.36
C GLY A 225 16.80 -3.92 -42.02
N LEU A 226 16.48 -2.89 -41.22
CA LEU A 226 16.09 -1.58 -41.73
C LEU A 226 17.30 -0.66 -41.89
N THR A 227 17.36 0.09 -42.98
CA THR A 227 18.39 1.10 -43.19
C THR A 227 17.97 2.40 -42.52
N CYS A 228 18.78 2.89 -41.58
CA CYS A 228 18.51 4.12 -40.83
C CYS A 228 19.47 5.23 -41.26
N ARG A 229 18.94 6.38 -41.67
CA ARG A 229 19.70 7.61 -41.89
C ARG A 229 19.37 8.62 -40.80
N ARG A 230 20.38 9.07 -40.06
CA ARG A 230 20.25 10.09 -39.02
C ARG A 230 20.12 11.48 -39.63
N GLU A 231 19.44 12.38 -38.93
CA GLU A 231 19.38 13.82 -39.24
C GLU A 231 19.09 14.10 -40.73
N PHE A 232 17.97 13.55 -41.21
CA PHE A 232 17.60 13.66 -42.60
C PHE A 232 17.10 15.08 -42.92
N PRO A 233 17.76 15.82 -43.83
CA PRO A 233 17.42 17.22 -44.09
C PRO A 233 16.07 17.36 -44.79
N VAL A 234 15.32 18.40 -44.43
CA VAL A 234 14.05 18.80 -45.04
C VAL A 234 14.03 20.30 -45.27
N ASP A 235 13.47 20.72 -46.42
CA ASP A 235 13.55 22.11 -46.88
C ASP A 235 12.66 23.07 -46.09
N ASP A 236 11.53 22.58 -45.54
CA ASP A 236 10.61 23.39 -44.74
C ASP A 236 10.19 22.66 -43.45
N ARG A 237 10.39 23.35 -42.32
CA ARG A 237 9.94 22.93 -40.98
C ARG A 237 8.78 23.77 -40.43
N GLY A 238 8.14 24.59 -41.26
CA GLY A 238 6.97 25.42 -40.93
C GLY A 238 7.30 26.83 -40.45
N ASP A 239 8.56 27.27 -40.50
CA ASP A 239 8.99 28.65 -40.23
C ASP A 239 9.76 29.28 -41.41
N GLY A 240 9.67 28.69 -42.61
CA GLY A 240 10.37 29.15 -43.81
C GLY A 240 11.88 28.87 -43.80
N ARG A 241 12.34 27.99 -42.89
CA ARG A 241 13.72 27.49 -42.84
C ARG A 241 13.74 25.97 -42.96
N GLY A 242 14.86 25.44 -43.43
CA GLY A 242 15.14 24.01 -43.41
C GLY A 242 15.28 23.47 -41.98
N GLY A 243 15.02 22.18 -41.84
CA GLY A 243 15.20 21.41 -40.60
C GLY A 243 15.67 20.00 -40.91
N GLU A 244 15.72 19.16 -39.88
CA GLU A 244 16.15 17.76 -40.01
C GLU A 244 15.18 16.85 -39.26
N VAL A 245 14.83 15.73 -39.88
CA VAL A 245 14.11 14.62 -39.26
C VAL A 245 15.11 13.72 -38.55
N ASP A 246 14.84 13.37 -37.28
CA ASP A 246 15.82 12.69 -36.44
C ASP A 246 16.32 11.36 -37.06
N ILE A 247 15.39 10.55 -37.60
CA ILE A 247 15.70 9.29 -38.27
C ILE A 247 14.80 9.13 -39.51
N LEU A 248 15.40 8.88 -40.67
CA LEU A 248 14.70 8.35 -41.85
C LEU A 248 14.97 6.86 -41.96
N VAL A 249 13.91 6.05 -41.86
CA VAL A 249 13.98 4.59 -41.99
C VAL A 249 13.59 4.19 -43.40
N THR A 250 14.34 3.27 -44.00
CA THR A 250 14.06 2.67 -45.31
C THR A 250 14.14 1.15 -45.23
N ASP A 251 13.15 0.45 -45.76
CA ASP A 251 13.18 -1.02 -45.85
C ASP A 251 13.82 -1.52 -47.16
N GLU A 252 13.93 -2.84 -47.31
CA GLU A 252 14.48 -3.49 -48.52
C GLU A 252 13.65 -3.23 -49.79
N SER A 253 12.36 -2.95 -49.63
CA SER A 253 11.43 -2.64 -50.73
C SER A 253 11.46 -1.15 -51.13
N GLY A 254 12.29 -0.33 -50.46
CA GLY A 254 12.41 1.10 -50.70
C GLY A 254 11.33 1.96 -50.05
N ARG A 255 10.46 1.40 -49.20
CA ARG A 255 9.47 2.15 -48.41
C ARG A 255 10.18 2.97 -47.35
N ARG A 256 9.73 4.21 -47.16
CA ARG A 256 10.37 5.19 -46.28
C ARG A 256 9.41 5.69 -45.20
N CYS A 257 9.95 5.95 -44.01
CA CYS A 257 9.21 6.56 -42.91
C CYS A 257 10.13 7.45 -42.08
N GLY A 258 9.71 8.70 -41.85
CA GLY A 258 10.40 9.60 -40.92
C GLY A 258 10.00 9.32 -39.48
N ILE A 259 10.95 9.46 -38.56
CA ILE A 259 10.75 9.32 -37.12
C ILE A 259 11.32 10.55 -36.41
N GLU A 260 10.52 11.13 -35.52
CA GLU A 260 10.91 12.21 -34.61
C GLU A 260 10.86 11.73 -33.15
N LEU A 261 11.90 12.06 -32.38
CA LEU A 261 12.07 11.65 -30.98
C LEU A 261 11.75 12.82 -30.04
N ASP A 262 10.46 13.11 -29.89
CA ASP A 262 9.97 14.23 -29.08
C ASP A 262 9.82 13.86 -27.60
N TRP A 263 9.92 14.84 -26.70
CA TRP A 263 9.93 14.54 -25.26
C TRP A 263 8.57 14.05 -24.73
N LYS A 264 7.64 14.96 -24.41
CA LYS A 264 6.35 14.66 -23.78
C LYS A 264 5.16 14.74 -24.72
N SER A 265 5.31 15.47 -25.82
CA SER A 265 4.28 15.70 -26.81
C SER A 265 4.92 16.06 -28.14
N PRO A 266 4.26 15.75 -29.27
CA PRO A 266 4.76 16.10 -30.59
C PRO A 266 4.91 17.62 -30.72
N ARG A 267 6.04 18.07 -31.25
CA ARG A 267 6.27 19.48 -31.57
C ARG A 267 5.65 19.77 -32.93
N ARG A 268 4.99 20.92 -33.06
CA ARG A 268 4.38 21.34 -34.34
C ARG A 268 5.39 21.36 -35.50
N LYS A 269 6.64 21.76 -35.24
CA LYS A 269 7.73 21.70 -36.22
C LYS A 269 8.04 20.27 -36.67
N SER A 270 8.06 19.31 -35.74
CA SER A 270 8.29 17.89 -36.02
C SER A 270 7.19 17.30 -36.91
N ILE A 271 5.93 17.62 -36.62
CA ILE A 271 4.80 17.27 -37.50
C ILE A 271 4.97 17.86 -38.90
N THR A 272 5.33 19.14 -39.01
CA THR A 272 5.55 19.79 -40.32
C THR A 272 6.70 19.13 -41.10
N LYS A 273 7.82 18.83 -40.45
CA LYS A 273 8.96 18.12 -41.04
C LYS A 273 8.58 16.72 -41.54
N LEU A 274 7.78 15.98 -40.77
CA LEU A 274 7.33 14.65 -41.18
C LEU A 274 6.35 14.72 -42.36
N ASN A 275 5.41 15.67 -42.34
CA ASN A 275 4.45 15.83 -43.42
C ASN A 275 5.11 16.27 -44.74
N SER A 276 6.21 17.04 -44.70
CA SER A 276 6.94 17.45 -45.92
C SER A 276 7.63 16.30 -46.64
N ILE A 277 7.88 15.18 -45.96
CA ILE A 277 8.46 13.96 -46.56
C ILE A 277 7.41 12.84 -46.78
N GLY A 278 6.12 13.18 -46.77
CA GLY A 278 5.02 12.24 -47.01
C GLY A 278 4.44 11.58 -45.75
N GLY A 279 4.84 12.02 -44.55
CA GLY A 279 4.35 11.59 -43.24
C GLY A 279 5.32 10.68 -42.48
N GLY A 280 4.95 10.31 -41.25
CA GLY A 280 5.82 9.49 -40.40
C GLY A 280 5.26 9.21 -39.00
N LEU A 281 6.16 9.03 -38.06
CA LEU A 281 5.90 8.66 -36.67
C LEU A 281 6.61 9.63 -35.71
N VAL A 282 5.94 10.02 -34.65
CA VAL A 282 6.57 10.64 -33.48
C VAL A 282 6.65 9.59 -32.38
N VAL A 283 7.85 9.38 -31.84
CA VAL A 283 8.09 8.51 -30.69
C VAL A 283 8.41 9.37 -29.49
N LEU A 284 7.56 9.30 -28.46
CA LEU A 284 7.74 10.06 -27.24
C LEU A 284 8.82 9.42 -26.36
N ARG A 285 9.78 10.25 -25.92
CA ARG A 285 10.88 9.83 -25.03
C ARG A 285 10.43 9.64 -23.59
N ASP A 286 9.29 10.22 -23.23
CA ASP A 286 8.64 10.07 -21.93
C ASP A 286 7.46 9.11 -21.99
N VAL A 287 6.92 8.74 -20.83
CA VAL A 287 5.73 7.89 -20.73
C VAL A 287 4.54 8.57 -21.41
N ASN A 288 3.94 7.90 -22.39
CA ASN A 288 2.75 8.38 -23.07
C ASN A 288 1.48 7.98 -22.31
N HIS A 289 1.01 8.84 -21.41
CA HIS A 289 -0.22 8.60 -20.65
C HIS A 289 -1.51 8.64 -21.49
N ARG A 290 -1.46 9.12 -22.75
CA ARG A 290 -2.64 9.23 -23.62
C ARG A 290 -2.89 7.99 -24.48
N GLY A 291 -1.96 7.04 -24.49
CA GLY A 291 -1.95 5.96 -25.48
C GLY A 291 -1.60 6.47 -26.88
N ASP A 292 -1.56 5.59 -27.87
CA ASP A 292 -1.23 5.96 -29.25
C ASP A 292 -2.35 6.84 -29.85
N TYR A 293 -1.99 7.92 -30.55
CA TYR A 293 -2.96 8.82 -31.19
C TYR A 293 -2.41 9.46 -32.47
N LEU A 294 -3.29 10.04 -33.28
CA LEU A 294 -2.93 10.81 -34.46
C LEU A 294 -2.93 12.30 -34.14
N ASP A 295 -1.84 13.01 -34.47
CA ASP A 295 -1.78 14.47 -34.49
C ASP A 295 -1.55 14.95 -35.92
N SER A 296 -2.56 15.61 -36.50
CA SER A 296 -2.48 16.18 -37.85
C SER A 296 -2.02 15.17 -38.92
N GLY A 297 -2.48 13.91 -38.80
CA GLY A 297 -2.15 12.80 -39.71
C GLY A 297 -0.85 12.05 -39.40
N VAL A 298 -0.09 12.46 -38.38
CA VAL A 298 1.13 11.80 -37.92
C VAL A 298 0.81 10.93 -36.71
N LEU A 299 1.27 9.67 -36.72
CA LEU A 299 1.11 8.75 -35.59
C LEU A 299 2.06 9.13 -34.46
N VAL A 300 1.54 9.19 -33.24
CA VAL A 300 2.29 9.48 -32.02
C VAL A 300 2.20 8.27 -31.10
N ILE A 301 3.35 7.74 -30.69
CA ILE A 301 3.45 6.57 -29.79
C ILE A 301 4.33 6.86 -28.58
N GLY A 302 4.15 6.08 -27.52
CA GLY A 302 5.10 6.05 -26.40
C GLY A 302 6.28 5.13 -26.68
N GLY A 303 7.51 5.66 -26.69
CA GLY A 303 8.73 4.85 -26.79
C GLY A 303 9.19 4.31 -25.43
N CYS A 304 8.91 5.04 -24.36
CA CYS A 304 9.30 4.67 -23.00
C CYS A 304 8.36 3.61 -22.40
N LYS A 305 8.92 2.62 -21.70
CA LYS A 305 8.14 1.63 -20.92
C LYS A 305 7.20 2.35 -19.92
N PRO A 306 5.90 2.00 -19.84
CA PRO A 306 4.95 2.73 -19.01
C PRO A 306 5.22 2.58 -17.51
N GLU A 307 5.15 3.69 -16.77
CA GLU A 307 5.18 3.77 -15.30
C GLU A 307 4.10 2.93 -14.58
N VAL A 308 3.09 2.42 -15.29
CA VAL A 308 1.96 1.66 -14.70
C VAL A 308 2.42 0.42 -13.93
N LEU A 309 3.47 -0.27 -14.38
CA LEU A 309 4.03 -1.40 -13.63
C LEU A 309 4.81 -0.94 -12.38
N VAL A 310 5.38 0.26 -12.40
CA VAL A 310 6.09 0.86 -11.26
C VAL A 310 5.08 1.30 -10.19
N ASP A 311 3.95 1.88 -10.60
CA ASP A 311 2.86 2.25 -9.69
C ASP A 311 2.24 1.01 -9.02
N ARG A 312 1.92 -0.02 -9.83
CA ARG A 312 1.43 -1.32 -9.33
C ARG A 312 2.43 -2.00 -8.42
N ALA A 313 3.72 -1.97 -8.77
CA ALA A 313 4.77 -2.50 -7.91
C ALA A 313 4.89 -1.71 -6.60
N GLY A 314 4.72 -0.39 -6.68
CA GLY A 314 4.66 0.50 -5.53
C GLY A 314 3.50 0.15 -4.59
N GLU A 315 2.33 -0.18 -5.13
CA GLU A 315 1.16 -0.63 -4.37
C GLU A 315 1.43 -1.94 -3.60
N VAL A 316 2.08 -2.91 -4.26
CA VAL A 316 2.50 -4.17 -3.61
C VAL A 316 3.51 -3.89 -2.49
N LEU A 317 4.49 -3.01 -2.72
CA LEU A 317 5.49 -2.66 -1.71
C LEU A 317 4.87 -1.94 -0.51
N ASP A 318 3.92 -1.02 -0.74
CA ASP A 318 3.18 -0.34 0.33
C ASP A 318 2.40 -1.34 1.19
N PHE A 319 1.73 -2.31 0.54
CA PHE A 319 1.06 -3.38 1.25
C PHE A 319 2.03 -4.18 2.12
N LEU A 320 3.17 -4.61 1.58
CA LEU A 320 4.19 -5.32 2.35
C LEU A 320 4.71 -4.49 3.54
N ASN A 321 5.06 -3.23 3.29
CA ASN A 321 5.52 -2.30 4.33
C ASN A 321 4.46 -2.15 5.44
N SER A 322 3.18 -2.03 5.09
CA SER A 322 2.09 -1.95 6.08
C SER A 322 2.00 -3.20 6.96
N LYS A 323 2.30 -4.38 6.41
CA LYS A 323 2.22 -5.67 7.12
C LYS A 323 3.41 -5.91 8.04
N ILE A 324 4.60 -5.46 7.65
CA ILE A 324 5.82 -5.64 8.44
C ILE A 324 6.18 -4.41 9.29
N ASN A 325 5.34 -3.38 9.27
CA ASN A 325 5.64 -2.05 9.82
C ASN A 325 6.99 -1.50 9.29
N GLY A 326 7.24 -1.75 8.00
CA GLY A 326 8.45 -1.39 7.28
C GLY A 326 8.34 -0.03 6.60
N ARG A 327 9.49 0.51 6.16
CA ARG A 327 9.60 1.80 5.47
C ARG A 327 10.50 1.71 4.24
N THR A 328 10.48 0.57 3.56
CA THR A 328 11.34 0.33 2.40
C THR A 328 10.93 1.30 1.28
N PRO A 329 11.84 2.14 0.75
CA PRO A 329 11.49 3.17 -0.22
C PRO A 329 11.23 2.57 -1.61
N LYS A 330 10.29 3.18 -2.36
CA LYS A 330 9.94 2.88 -3.75
C LYS A 330 11.00 3.36 -4.73
N ARG A 331 12.19 2.74 -4.70
CA ARG A 331 13.26 2.98 -5.68
C ARG A 331 13.16 1.97 -6.81
N ALA A 332 13.66 2.32 -8.00
CA ALA A 332 13.70 1.40 -9.14
C ALA A 332 14.29 0.03 -8.75
N ASP A 333 15.42 0.03 -8.05
CA ASP A 333 16.11 -1.19 -7.61
C ASP A 333 15.26 -2.02 -6.63
N THR A 334 14.52 -1.35 -5.73
CA THR A 334 13.63 -2.01 -4.75
C THR A 334 12.44 -2.65 -5.45
N LEU A 335 11.88 -1.94 -6.43
CA LEU A 335 10.68 -2.36 -7.15
C LEU A 335 10.99 -3.39 -8.24
N ARG A 336 12.24 -3.50 -8.68
CA ARG A 336 12.65 -4.34 -9.82
C ARG A 336 12.03 -5.74 -9.80
N GLU A 337 12.25 -6.51 -8.73
CA GLU A 337 11.71 -7.88 -8.65
C GLU A 337 10.18 -7.90 -8.69
N ILE A 338 9.51 -6.94 -8.07
CA ILE A 338 8.04 -6.83 -8.07
C ILE A 338 7.54 -6.50 -9.48
N THR A 339 8.16 -5.52 -10.14
CA THR A 339 7.87 -5.11 -11.51
C THR A 339 8.06 -6.26 -12.49
N GLU A 340 9.15 -7.04 -12.36
CA GLU A 340 9.39 -8.22 -13.19
C GLU A 340 8.32 -9.30 -12.99
N ARG A 341 7.91 -9.59 -11.75
CA ARG A 341 6.82 -10.56 -11.51
C ARG A 341 5.49 -10.09 -12.12
N LEU A 342 5.22 -8.78 -12.12
CA LEU A 342 4.03 -8.22 -12.79
C LEU A 342 4.14 -8.31 -14.32
N ASP A 343 5.34 -8.11 -14.89
CA ASP A 343 5.61 -8.22 -16.32
C ASP A 343 5.48 -9.68 -16.82
N GLU A 344 5.79 -10.66 -15.97
CA GLU A 344 5.53 -12.09 -16.20
C GLU A 344 4.04 -12.46 -16.23
N GLY A 345 3.14 -11.51 -15.99
CA GLY A 345 1.68 -11.69 -16.06
C GLY A 345 1.00 -11.99 -14.72
N ASN A 346 1.74 -11.97 -13.59
CA ASN A 346 1.13 -12.12 -12.28
C ASN A 346 0.33 -10.87 -11.90
N SER A 347 -0.75 -11.05 -11.14
CA SER A 347 -1.59 -9.95 -10.66
C SER A 347 -1.07 -9.33 -9.37
N VAL A 348 -1.44 -8.06 -9.12
CA VAL A 348 -1.14 -7.36 -7.86
C VAL A 348 -1.66 -8.13 -6.64
N ASP A 349 -2.83 -8.73 -6.75
CA ASP A 349 -3.45 -9.47 -5.64
C ASP A 349 -2.71 -10.77 -5.32
N GLU A 350 -2.17 -11.47 -6.32
CA GLU A 350 -1.32 -12.65 -6.10
C GLU A 350 -0.03 -12.30 -5.37
N LEU A 351 0.62 -11.19 -5.75
CA LEU A 351 1.82 -10.70 -5.07
C LEU A 351 1.52 -10.29 -3.62
N LYS A 352 0.39 -9.60 -3.39
CA LYS A 352 -0.07 -9.26 -2.02
C LYS A 352 -0.38 -10.51 -1.21
N LEU A 353 -0.99 -11.52 -1.81
CA LEU A 353 -1.29 -12.79 -1.15
C LEU A 353 -0.02 -13.52 -0.72
N VAL A 354 0.99 -13.56 -1.59
CA VAL A 354 2.32 -14.11 -1.26
C VAL A 354 2.94 -13.33 -0.10
N ALA A 355 2.91 -11.99 -0.16
CA ALA A 355 3.41 -11.15 0.92
C ALA A 355 2.71 -11.44 2.25
N GLU A 356 1.37 -11.46 2.28
CA GLU A 356 0.60 -11.73 3.49
C GLU A 356 0.91 -13.12 4.08
N HIS A 357 0.94 -14.14 3.22
CA HIS A 357 1.24 -15.50 3.65
C HIS A 357 2.66 -15.59 4.24
N ARG A 358 3.67 -15.02 3.59
CA ARG A 358 5.06 -15.08 4.07
C ARG A 358 5.26 -14.27 5.34
N VAL A 359 4.62 -13.11 5.45
CA VAL A 359 4.61 -12.33 6.70
C VAL A 359 4.03 -13.15 7.85
N SER A 360 2.93 -13.87 7.63
CA SER A 360 2.30 -14.71 8.66
C SER A 360 3.21 -15.81 9.22
N LEU A 361 4.19 -16.26 8.42
CA LEU A 361 5.13 -17.31 8.80
C LEU A 361 6.43 -16.77 9.41
N LEU A 362 6.92 -15.64 8.89
CA LEU A 362 8.30 -15.21 9.11
C LEU A 362 8.44 -13.99 10.03
N LEU A 363 7.42 -13.14 10.14
CA LEU A 363 7.55 -11.85 10.84
C LEU A 363 7.96 -12.00 12.31
N ASN A 364 7.42 -13.01 12.99
CA ASN A 364 7.70 -13.28 14.40
C ASN A 364 8.94 -14.17 14.61
N ASN A 365 9.68 -14.50 13.55
CA ASN A 365 10.90 -15.29 13.62
C ASN A 365 12.13 -14.39 13.36
N PRO A 366 12.89 -14.01 14.39
CA PRO A 366 14.01 -13.08 14.26
C PRO A 366 15.07 -13.54 13.24
N THR A 367 15.27 -14.85 13.13
CA THR A 367 16.26 -15.44 12.22
C THR A 367 15.84 -15.37 10.76
N LEU A 368 14.53 -15.40 10.50
CA LEU A 368 13.98 -15.50 9.14
C LEU A 368 13.29 -14.21 8.66
N ALA A 369 13.07 -13.23 9.54
CA ALA A 369 12.40 -11.97 9.20
C ALA A 369 13.08 -11.22 8.04
N HIS A 370 14.41 -11.33 7.91
CA HIS A 370 15.17 -10.74 6.80
C HIS A 370 14.73 -11.26 5.42
N MET A 371 14.14 -12.45 5.34
CA MET A 371 13.62 -13.03 4.09
C MET A 371 12.36 -12.31 3.58
N LEU A 372 11.80 -11.38 4.35
CA LEU A 372 10.69 -10.51 3.92
C LEU A 372 11.17 -9.29 3.12
N ALA A 373 12.48 -9.14 2.89
CA ALA A 373 13.01 -8.11 2.01
C ALA A 373 12.48 -8.32 0.57
N PRO A 374 12.06 -7.25 -0.16
CA PRO A 374 11.44 -7.38 -1.47
C PRO A 374 12.25 -8.21 -2.48
N ASN A 375 13.57 -8.02 -2.47
CA ASN A 375 14.49 -8.72 -3.37
C ASN A 375 14.62 -10.23 -3.10
N LEU A 376 14.25 -10.70 -1.91
CA LEU A 376 14.24 -12.13 -1.55
C LEU A 376 12.83 -12.72 -1.66
N LEU A 377 11.83 -11.95 -1.25
CA LEU A 377 10.44 -12.36 -1.22
C LEU A 377 9.87 -12.55 -2.64
N PHE A 378 10.22 -11.65 -3.57
CA PHE A 378 9.73 -11.65 -4.95
C PHE A 378 10.74 -12.18 -5.96
N ALA A 379 11.84 -12.78 -5.50
CA ALA A 379 12.87 -13.35 -6.37
C ALA A 379 12.29 -14.43 -7.30
N ALA A 380 12.71 -14.39 -8.57
CA ALA A 380 12.18 -15.26 -9.64
C ALA A 380 12.20 -16.74 -9.28
N GLN A 381 13.30 -17.19 -8.67
CA GLN A 381 13.56 -18.59 -8.35
C GLN A 381 12.60 -19.16 -7.31
N THR A 382 12.07 -18.32 -6.41
CA THR A 382 11.27 -18.77 -5.26
C THR A 382 9.80 -18.35 -5.35
N PHE A 383 9.50 -17.28 -6.09
CA PHE A 383 8.17 -16.68 -6.11
C PHE A 383 7.06 -17.66 -6.50
N GLY A 384 7.27 -18.46 -7.56
CA GLY A 384 6.28 -19.44 -8.01
C GLY A 384 5.91 -20.47 -6.92
N ALA A 385 6.89 -20.98 -6.18
CA ALA A 385 6.65 -21.90 -5.07
C ALA A 385 5.89 -21.22 -3.91
N TYR A 386 6.20 -19.95 -3.63
CA TYR A 386 5.47 -19.17 -2.63
C TYR A 386 4.02 -18.91 -3.02
N LEU A 387 3.76 -18.63 -4.30
CA LEU A 387 2.41 -18.39 -4.81
C LEU A 387 1.51 -19.64 -4.67
N VAL A 388 2.04 -20.82 -5.05
CA VAL A 388 1.32 -22.10 -4.84
C VAL A 388 0.97 -22.31 -3.37
N ALA A 389 1.93 -22.07 -2.47
CA ALA A 389 1.70 -22.22 -1.04
C ALA A 389 0.68 -21.20 -0.49
N ALA A 390 0.74 -19.96 -0.98
CA ALA A 390 -0.16 -18.88 -0.56
C ALA A 390 -1.61 -19.13 -1.01
N ASN A 391 -1.81 -19.63 -2.23
CA ASN A 391 -3.12 -20.04 -2.74
C ASN A 391 -3.73 -21.18 -1.91
N ALA A 392 -2.93 -22.20 -1.58
CA ALA A 392 -3.37 -23.29 -0.71
C ALA A 392 -3.76 -22.80 0.69
N TRP A 393 -3.01 -21.83 1.24
CA TRP A 393 -3.30 -21.19 2.51
C TRP A 393 -4.61 -20.38 2.49
N GLN A 394 -4.85 -19.61 1.43
CA GLN A 394 -6.10 -18.85 1.26
C GLN A 394 -7.32 -19.78 1.19
N LYS A 395 -7.23 -20.88 0.44
CA LYS A 395 -8.29 -21.88 0.35
C LYS A 395 -8.63 -22.49 1.72
N LYS A 396 -7.62 -22.78 2.54
CA LYS A 396 -7.84 -23.27 3.93
C LYS A 396 -8.56 -22.24 4.79
N ARG A 397 -8.18 -20.95 4.71
CA ARG A 397 -8.86 -19.87 5.43
C ARG A 397 -10.33 -19.75 5.03
N ALA A 398 -10.61 -19.76 3.72
CA ALA A 398 -11.98 -19.71 3.21
C ALA A 398 -12.84 -20.88 3.72
N ASN A 399 -12.30 -22.10 3.69
CA ASN A 399 -13.00 -23.29 4.21
C ASN A 399 -13.29 -23.19 5.72
N GLN A 400 -12.34 -22.66 6.51
CA GLN A 400 -12.55 -22.47 7.94
C GLN A 400 -13.64 -21.42 8.22
N VAL A 401 -13.64 -20.31 7.47
CA VAL A 401 -14.69 -19.28 7.59
C VAL A 401 -16.06 -19.86 7.24
N ALA A 402 -16.16 -20.60 6.13
CA ALA A 402 -17.40 -21.26 5.72
C ALA A 402 -17.88 -22.26 6.79
N ARG A 403 -16.98 -23.02 7.41
CA ARG A 403 -17.32 -23.95 8.49
C ARG A 403 -17.83 -23.23 9.74
N VAL A 404 -17.20 -22.12 10.13
CA VAL A 404 -17.65 -21.31 11.28
C VAL A 404 -19.00 -20.68 10.99
N ALA A 405 -19.20 -20.15 9.79
CA ALA A 405 -20.49 -19.61 9.35
C ALA A 405 -21.59 -20.69 9.36
N ALA A 406 -21.31 -21.90 8.89
CA ALA A 406 -22.25 -23.01 8.93
C ALA A 406 -22.62 -23.42 10.38
N VAL A 407 -21.65 -23.43 11.30
CA VAL A 407 -21.92 -23.69 12.72
C VAL A 407 -22.79 -22.59 13.34
N GLU A 408 -22.54 -21.33 13.00
CA GLU A 408 -23.30 -20.19 13.51
C GLU A 408 -24.74 -20.17 12.95
N GLN A 409 -24.90 -20.47 11.66
CA GLN A 409 -26.21 -20.64 11.04
C GLN A 409 -27.02 -21.77 11.69
N GLN A 410 -26.37 -22.89 12.01
CA GLN A 410 -26.99 -24.00 12.73
C GLN A 410 -27.41 -23.63 14.16
N ARG A 411 -26.72 -22.68 14.82
CA ARG A 411 -27.13 -22.14 16.12
C ARG A 411 -28.36 -21.25 16.03
N GLN A 412 -28.49 -20.50 14.93
CA GLN A 412 -29.57 -19.52 14.73
C GLN A 412 -30.86 -20.15 14.20
N SER A 413 -30.78 -21.30 13.54
CA SER A 413 -31.94 -22.07 13.06
C SER A 413 -31.75 -23.55 13.40
N PRO A 414 -32.05 -23.96 14.64
CA PRO A 414 -31.99 -25.37 14.99
C PRO A 414 -32.98 -26.16 14.11
N PRO A 415 -32.59 -27.33 13.58
CA PRO A 415 -33.48 -28.12 12.73
C PRO A 415 -34.74 -28.49 13.50
N VAL A 416 -35.89 -28.08 12.99
CA VAL A 416 -37.21 -28.45 13.51
C VAL A 416 -37.51 -29.87 13.04
N GLY A 417 -37.27 -30.83 13.92
CA GLY A 417 -37.78 -32.19 13.84
C GLY A 417 -37.91 -32.68 15.27
N ASP A 418 -39.04 -33.30 15.61
CA ASP A 418 -39.24 -33.91 16.92
C ASP A 418 -38.11 -34.94 17.16
N VAL A 419 -37.10 -34.54 17.92
CA VAL A 419 -36.05 -35.44 18.39
C VAL A 419 -36.73 -36.30 19.46
N PRO A 420 -36.86 -37.63 19.27
CA PRO A 420 -37.32 -38.50 20.33
C PRO A 420 -36.44 -38.23 21.55
N GLY A 421 -37.05 -37.89 22.69
CA GLY A 421 -36.32 -37.51 23.90
C GLY A 421 -35.31 -38.60 24.24
N ILE A 422 -34.02 -38.29 24.10
CA ILE A 422 -32.94 -39.25 24.37
C ILE A 422 -32.92 -39.47 25.88
N ASP A 423 -33.18 -40.70 26.31
CA ASP A 423 -33.06 -41.08 27.72
C ASP A 423 -31.58 -41.30 28.08
N PHE A 424 -30.90 -40.20 28.38
CA PHE A 424 -29.48 -40.21 28.72
C PHE A 424 -29.18 -40.95 30.02
N GLU A 425 -30.11 -40.89 30.98
CA GLU A 425 -29.91 -41.47 32.30
C GLU A 425 -30.20 -42.97 32.28
N GLY A 426 -31.33 -43.36 31.69
CA GLY A 426 -31.67 -44.78 31.49
C GLY A 426 -30.62 -45.51 30.64
N SER A 427 -30.10 -44.87 29.58
CA SER A 427 -29.02 -45.46 28.78
C SER A 427 -27.70 -45.59 29.54
N PHE A 428 -27.37 -44.65 30.44
CA PHE A 428 -26.16 -44.74 31.24
C PHE A 428 -26.24 -45.87 32.26
N GLU A 429 -27.33 -45.92 33.04
CA GLU A 429 -27.58 -46.96 34.03
C GLU A 429 -27.52 -48.34 33.36
N ARG A 430 -28.27 -48.51 32.27
CA ARG A 430 -28.33 -49.77 31.55
C ARG A 430 -26.95 -50.24 31.06
N LEU A 431 -26.18 -49.37 30.41
CA LEU A 431 -24.93 -49.75 29.74
C LEU A 431 -23.73 -49.87 30.68
N PHE A 432 -23.65 -49.03 31.70
CA PHE A 432 -22.45 -48.90 32.54
C PHE A 432 -22.65 -49.39 33.97
N VAL A 433 -23.89 -49.45 34.46
CA VAL A 433 -24.21 -49.96 35.81
C VAL A 433 -24.77 -51.39 35.72
N GLU A 434 -25.74 -51.62 34.85
CA GLU A 434 -26.40 -52.93 34.68
C GLU A 434 -25.68 -53.85 33.69
N GLY A 435 -24.82 -53.30 32.82
CA GLY A 435 -24.02 -54.07 31.86
C GLY A 435 -24.83 -54.67 30.70
N LEU A 436 -26.00 -54.12 30.42
CA LEU A 436 -26.89 -54.53 29.33
C LEU A 436 -26.45 -53.96 27.97
N PRO A 437 -26.87 -54.54 26.84
CA PRO A 437 -26.42 -54.12 25.51
C PRO A 437 -27.07 -52.81 25.02
N PRO A 438 -26.45 -52.11 24.05
CA PRO A 438 -27.03 -50.93 23.40
C PRO A 438 -28.32 -51.23 22.62
N GLU A 439 -29.32 -50.36 22.72
CA GLU A 439 -30.62 -50.54 22.03
C GLU A 439 -30.74 -49.73 20.74
N SER A 440 -29.85 -48.77 20.51
CA SER A 440 -29.82 -47.96 19.29
C SER A 440 -28.43 -47.92 18.66
N LEU A 441 -28.39 -47.63 17.35
CA LEU A 441 -27.12 -47.42 16.65
C LEU A 441 -26.30 -46.27 17.27
N ALA A 442 -26.98 -45.21 17.71
CA ALA A 442 -26.37 -44.09 18.39
C ALA A 442 -25.70 -44.50 19.72
N GLU A 443 -26.39 -45.30 20.53
CA GLU A 443 -25.83 -45.87 21.77
C GLU A 443 -24.66 -46.80 21.48
N LYS A 444 -24.77 -47.67 20.48
CA LYS A 444 -23.68 -48.59 20.11
C LYS A 444 -22.40 -47.82 19.77
N LEU A 445 -22.51 -46.80 18.93
CA LEU A 445 -21.37 -45.96 18.53
C LEU A 445 -20.81 -45.10 19.68
N ALA A 446 -21.67 -44.70 20.63
CA ALA A 446 -21.26 -43.96 21.84
C ALA A 446 -20.55 -44.89 22.82
N TRP A 447 -21.09 -46.07 23.06
CA TRP A 447 -20.53 -47.09 23.92
C TRP A 447 -19.19 -47.60 23.42
N GLU A 448 -19.05 -47.92 22.12
CA GLU A 448 -17.75 -48.28 21.51
C GLU A 448 -16.71 -47.16 21.66
N ASN A 449 -17.12 -45.90 21.61
CA ASN A 449 -16.22 -44.76 21.82
C ASN A 449 -15.67 -44.73 23.26
N VAL A 450 -16.53 -44.98 24.25
CA VAL A 450 -16.15 -45.04 25.66
C VAL A 450 -15.30 -46.29 25.93
N GLN A 451 -15.62 -47.44 25.35
CA GLN A 451 -14.81 -48.67 25.48
C GLN A 451 -13.39 -48.46 24.93
N LYS A 452 -13.25 -47.72 23.82
CA LYS A 452 -11.96 -47.46 23.20
C LYS A 452 -11.12 -46.41 23.92
N ASN A 453 -11.75 -45.34 24.44
CA ASN A 453 -11.03 -44.16 24.93
C ASN A 453 -11.14 -43.96 26.45
N GLY A 454 -12.02 -44.69 27.12
CA GLY A 454 -12.40 -44.46 28.52
C GLY A 454 -13.17 -43.15 28.72
N PHE A 455 -13.72 -42.98 29.92
CA PHE A 455 -14.11 -41.66 30.42
C PHE A 455 -12.87 -40.89 30.88
N LYS A 456 -12.89 -39.56 30.78
CA LYS A 456 -11.76 -38.70 31.16
C LYS A 456 -11.47 -38.68 32.65
N SER A 457 -12.48 -38.95 33.46
CA SER A 457 -12.38 -39.03 34.92
C SER A 457 -12.89 -40.39 35.42
N PRO A 458 -12.12 -41.48 35.24
CA PRO A 458 -12.53 -42.80 35.67
C PRO A 458 -12.77 -42.83 37.19
N GLY A 459 -13.94 -43.32 37.62
CA GLY A 459 -14.31 -43.42 39.04
C GLY A 459 -15.07 -42.22 39.61
N ASP A 460 -15.21 -41.11 38.87
CA ASP A 460 -16.17 -40.05 39.18
C ASP A 460 -17.42 -40.26 38.32
N GLU A 461 -18.44 -40.87 38.95
CA GLU A 461 -19.67 -41.23 38.29
C GLU A 461 -20.45 -40.00 37.78
N VAL A 462 -20.45 -38.91 38.55
CA VAL A 462 -21.14 -37.67 38.16
C VAL A 462 -20.46 -37.02 36.95
N ALA A 463 -19.13 -37.07 36.90
CA ALA A 463 -18.39 -36.61 35.73
C ALA A 463 -18.60 -37.53 34.51
N SER A 464 -18.66 -38.84 34.74
CA SER A 464 -18.88 -39.84 33.69
C SER A 464 -20.28 -39.74 33.08
N ARG A 465 -21.32 -39.52 33.89
CA ARG A 465 -22.70 -39.26 33.44
C ARG A 465 -22.78 -38.00 32.57
N LYS A 466 -22.11 -36.91 32.99
CA LYS A 466 -22.04 -35.66 32.19
C LYS A 466 -21.30 -35.85 30.86
N GLU A 467 -20.22 -36.62 30.87
CA GLU A 467 -19.47 -36.94 29.65
C GLU A 467 -20.28 -37.84 28.71
N TRP A 468 -21.03 -38.80 29.25
CA TRP A 468 -21.92 -39.67 28.49
C TRP A 468 -22.98 -38.89 27.72
N VAL A 469 -23.65 -37.93 28.35
CA VAL A 469 -24.62 -37.04 27.68
C VAL A 469 -23.99 -36.41 26.43
N VAL A 470 -22.77 -35.88 26.55
CA VAL A 470 -22.07 -35.23 25.44
C VAL A 470 -21.68 -36.21 24.33
N ILE A 471 -21.24 -37.42 24.68
CA ILE A 471 -20.85 -38.45 23.70
C ILE A 471 -22.10 -38.96 22.97
N LEU A 472 -23.15 -39.31 23.69
CA LEU A 472 -24.38 -39.85 23.13
C LEU A 472 -25.11 -38.81 22.24
N SER A 473 -25.20 -37.54 22.65
CA SER A 473 -25.77 -36.48 21.81
C SER A 473 -25.01 -36.33 20.47
N LYS A 474 -23.68 -36.40 20.50
CA LYS A 474 -22.87 -36.32 19.27
C LYS A 474 -23.08 -37.49 18.34
N LYS A 475 -23.18 -38.71 18.89
CA LYS A 475 -23.40 -39.92 18.09
C LYS A 475 -24.80 -40.02 17.54
N ASN A 476 -25.79 -39.55 18.29
CA ASN A 476 -27.17 -39.47 17.82
C ASN A 476 -27.31 -38.48 16.63
N ALA A 477 -26.64 -37.33 16.68
CA ALA A 477 -26.59 -36.37 15.56
C ALA A 477 -25.85 -36.89 14.30
N VAL A 478 -25.08 -37.98 14.42
CA VAL A 478 -24.42 -38.66 13.29
C VAL A 478 -25.28 -39.81 12.77
N ALA A 479 -25.87 -40.60 13.67
CA ALA A 479 -26.80 -41.68 13.33
C ALA A 479 -28.04 -41.16 12.60
N GLY A 480 -28.64 -40.06 13.06
CA GLY A 480 -29.79 -39.43 12.41
C GLY A 480 -29.52 -38.83 11.01
N ARG A 481 -28.25 -38.68 10.60
CA ARG A 481 -27.87 -38.30 9.22
C ARG A 481 -27.61 -39.51 8.31
N SER A 482 -27.59 -40.71 8.89
CA SER A 482 -27.34 -41.96 8.18
C SER A 482 -28.64 -42.70 7.86
N GLU A 483 -29.72 -42.35 8.55
CA GLU A 483 -31.08 -42.90 8.37
C GLU A 483 -32.02 -41.98 7.57
N ALA A 484 -31.60 -40.74 7.28
CA ALA A 484 -32.26 -39.80 6.37
C ALA A 484 -31.45 -39.68 5.08
#